data_AF-A0A6V8CLW2-F1
#
_entry.id   AF-A0A6V8CLW2-F1
#
_cell.length_a   1.000
_cell.length_b   1.000
_cell.length_c   1.000
_cell.angle_alpha   90.00
_cell.angle_beta   90.00
_cell.angle_gamma   90.00
#
_symmetry.space_group_name_H-M   'P 1'
#
loop_
_entity.id
_entity.type
_entity.pdbx_description
1 polymer ?
#
loop_
_entity_poly.entity_id
_entity_poly.type
_entity_poly.pdbx_seq_one_letter_code
_entity_poly.pdbx_strand_id
1 'polypeptide(L)'
;MLLFSATYSPVLAEETTWRSDGWLATIGLERLDKGDEFGCYGMPDANWENEPVDVTLQCRQYLGDHIVASRWGENALSTYTPNTLSASEHEDIADLGFMIHGDSTGLRHSAWHHVDDEPRDLWDWHNLGRRGGSLELGMANQSALENELDAGGLVNLYWIGRIHDAIVRHDKDVVAMLEARDDVWFTTWGEAWSYWSINRCHEFSHGLNGTTLSFTSLQKSE
;
A
#
# COMPACT_ATOMS: atom_id res chain seq x y z
N MET A 1 55.17 38.22 -19.36
CA MET A 1 54.84 36.79 -19.24
C MET A 1 53.82 36.67 -18.12
N LEU A 2 52.54 36.53 -18.45
CA LEU A 2 51.44 36.38 -17.48
C LEU A 2 51.21 34.88 -17.28
N LEU A 3 51.46 34.40 -16.06
CA LEU A 3 51.10 33.05 -15.63
C LEU A 3 49.65 33.08 -15.13
N PHE A 4 48.74 32.48 -15.89
CA PHE A 4 47.39 32.14 -15.40
C PHE A 4 47.48 30.79 -14.68
N SER A 5 47.30 30.79 -13.35
CA SER A 5 47.01 29.56 -12.61
C SER A 5 45.49 29.36 -12.56
N ALA A 6 45.03 28.25 -13.12
CA ALA A 6 43.68 27.75 -12.90
C ALA A 6 43.71 26.82 -11.67
N THR A 7 43.15 27.26 -10.55
CA THR A 7 42.89 26.38 -9.41
C THR A 7 41.55 25.70 -9.61
N TYR A 8 41.55 24.37 -9.69
CA TYR A 8 40.34 23.57 -9.55
C TYR A 8 39.70 23.90 -8.21
N SER A 9 38.49 24.48 -8.23
CA SER A 9 37.62 24.43 -7.05
C SER A 9 37.13 22.99 -6.93
N PRO A 10 37.27 22.33 -5.77
CA PRO A 10 36.49 21.13 -5.52
C PRO A 10 35.03 21.57 -5.58
N VAL A 11 34.28 21.06 -6.54
CA VAL A 11 32.82 21.02 -6.42
C VAL A 11 32.60 20.22 -5.14
N LEU A 12 32.21 20.90 -4.07
CA LEU A 12 31.61 20.23 -2.92
C LEU A 12 30.43 19.48 -3.52
N ALA A 13 30.52 18.15 -3.56
CA ALA A 13 29.34 17.33 -3.74
C ALA A 13 28.43 17.70 -2.58
N GLU A 14 27.40 18.50 -2.86
CA GLU A 14 26.29 18.65 -1.94
C GLU A 14 25.78 17.22 -1.73
N GLU A 15 25.97 16.66 -0.53
CA GLU A 15 25.21 15.50 -0.13
C GLU A 15 23.75 15.93 -0.26
N THR A 16 23.09 15.44 -1.32
CA THR A 16 21.68 15.66 -1.59
C THR A 16 20.90 14.87 -0.55
N THR A 17 20.95 15.34 0.70
CA THR A 17 20.08 14.88 1.77
C THR A 17 18.66 15.18 1.32
N TRP A 18 17.83 14.15 1.29
CA TRP A 18 16.43 14.34 0.95
C TRP A 18 15.81 15.39 1.89
N ARG A 19 14.94 16.25 1.33
CA ARG A 19 14.22 17.28 2.07
C ARG A 19 12.74 17.15 1.78
N SER A 20 11.92 17.33 2.81
CA SER A 20 10.47 17.42 2.65
C SER A 20 10.11 18.55 1.68
N ASP A 21 9.26 18.23 0.71
CA ASP A 21 8.78 19.15 -0.33
C ASP A 21 7.48 19.88 0.06
N GLY A 22 6.98 19.63 1.28
CA GLY A 22 5.73 20.21 1.79
C GLY A 22 4.45 19.66 1.15
N TRP A 23 4.53 18.62 0.31
CA TRP A 23 3.39 18.07 -0.40
C TRP A 23 2.32 17.50 0.56
N LEU A 24 2.74 16.75 1.58
CA LEU A 24 1.82 16.19 2.59
C LEU A 24 1.09 17.29 3.37
N ALA A 25 1.80 18.37 3.73
CA ALA A 25 1.23 19.49 4.47
C ALA A 25 0.31 20.40 3.64
N THR A 26 0.21 20.17 2.32
CA THR A 26 -0.60 20.98 1.41
C THR A 26 -1.60 20.12 0.66
N ILE A 27 -1.16 19.47 -0.42
CA ILE A 27 -2.01 18.64 -1.28
C ILE A 27 -2.48 17.39 -0.53
N GLY A 28 -1.67 16.85 0.38
CA GLY A 28 -2.04 15.70 1.20
C GLY A 28 -3.34 15.92 1.99
N LEU A 29 -3.53 17.10 2.58
CA LEU A 29 -4.75 17.40 3.34
C LEU A 29 -6.01 17.40 2.46
N GLU A 30 -5.93 17.93 1.24
CA GLU A 30 -7.05 17.90 0.30
C GLU A 30 -7.42 16.45 -0.10
N ARG A 31 -6.41 15.59 -0.26
CA ARG A 31 -6.61 14.17 -0.57
C ARG A 31 -7.23 13.42 0.61
N LEU A 32 -6.76 13.69 1.82
CA LEU A 32 -7.34 13.15 3.04
C LEU A 32 -8.83 13.51 3.19
N ASP A 33 -9.18 14.77 2.95
CA ASP A 33 -10.58 15.24 3.02
C ASP A 33 -11.49 14.52 2.01
N LYS A 34 -10.92 14.14 0.87
CA LYS A 34 -11.58 13.35 -0.19
C LYS A 34 -11.66 11.85 0.13
N GLY A 35 -11.02 11.39 1.20
CA GLY A 35 -11.05 10.01 1.65
C GLY A 35 -9.85 9.16 1.22
N ASP A 36 -8.81 9.77 0.63
CA ASP A 36 -7.58 9.05 0.31
C ASP A 36 -6.86 8.63 1.61
N GLU A 37 -6.16 7.50 1.54
CA GLU A 37 -5.31 6.97 2.62
C GLU A 37 -3.83 7.10 2.24
N PHE A 38 -2.99 7.43 3.23
CA PHE A 38 -1.55 7.49 3.09
C PHE A 38 -0.90 6.24 3.66
N GLY A 39 -0.32 5.43 2.77
CA GLY A 39 0.59 4.34 3.10
C GLY A 39 2.05 4.76 2.99
N CYS A 40 2.94 3.92 3.52
CA CYS A 40 4.37 4.08 3.38
C CYS A 40 4.89 3.49 2.06
N TYR A 41 5.83 4.18 1.40
CA TYR A 41 6.53 3.62 0.23
C TYR A 41 8.05 3.40 0.48
N GLY A 42 8.54 3.86 1.62
CA GLY A 42 9.96 3.89 1.98
C GLY A 42 10.50 5.33 2.05
N MET A 43 11.78 5.45 2.38
CA MET A 43 12.50 6.72 2.47
C MET A 43 13.68 6.74 1.50
N PRO A 44 13.98 7.86 0.82
CA PRO A 44 15.02 7.90 -0.22
C PRO A 44 16.42 7.49 0.25
N ASP A 45 16.74 7.76 1.50
CA ASP A 45 18.05 7.48 2.10
C ASP A 45 18.09 6.13 2.86
N ALA A 46 17.00 5.35 2.82
CA ALA A 46 16.88 4.08 3.53
C ALA A 46 16.94 2.88 2.57
N ASN A 47 17.43 1.73 3.05
CA ASN A 47 17.69 0.55 2.22
C ASN A 47 16.95 -0.68 2.74
N TRP A 48 15.99 -1.16 1.95
CA TRP A 48 15.19 -2.35 2.25
C TRP A 48 16.01 -3.64 2.39
N GLU A 49 17.12 -3.79 1.65
CA GLU A 49 17.92 -5.02 1.67
C GLU A 49 18.72 -5.21 2.95
N ASN A 50 19.02 -4.10 3.65
CA ASN A 50 19.85 -4.13 4.85
C ASN A 50 19.03 -3.87 6.12
N GLU A 51 18.05 -2.97 6.05
CA GLU A 51 17.36 -2.44 7.23
C GLU A 51 15.84 -2.23 6.95
N PRO A 52 15.08 -3.29 6.60
CA PRO A 52 13.68 -3.16 6.21
C PRO A 52 12.79 -2.56 7.32
N VAL A 53 13.04 -2.92 8.58
CA VAL A 53 12.35 -2.35 9.74
C VAL A 53 12.62 -0.86 9.88
N ASP A 54 13.86 -0.41 9.68
CA ASP A 54 14.22 1.00 9.81
C ASP A 54 13.65 1.85 8.66
N VAL A 55 13.60 1.31 7.44
CA VAL A 55 12.93 1.97 6.31
C VAL A 55 11.47 2.27 6.66
N THR A 56 10.76 1.26 7.16
CA THR A 56 9.35 1.36 7.55
C THR A 56 9.16 2.31 8.73
N LEU A 57 10.03 2.25 9.76
CA LEU A 57 9.98 3.14 10.91
C LEU A 57 10.18 4.61 10.53
N GLN A 58 11.19 4.91 9.71
CA GLN A 58 11.47 6.28 9.26
C GLN A 58 10.32 6.83 8.43
N CYS A 59 9.75 6.03 7.54
CA CYS A 59 8.59 6.45 6.78
C CYS A 59 7.36 6.69 7.67
N ARG A 60 7.08 5.80 8.64
CA ARG A 60 5.98 5.96 9.59
C ARG A 60 6.12 7.25 10.39
N GLN A 61 7.33 7.54 10.87
CA GLN A 61 7.62 8.77 11.58
C GLN A 61 7.40 9.99 10.68
N TYR A 62 7.94 9.96 9.46
CA TYR A 62 7.75 11.06 8.52
C TYR A 62 6.27 11.33 8.21
N LEU A 63 5.48 10.29 7.93
CA LEU A 63 4.03 10.44 7.73
C LEU A 63 3.37 11.04 8.97
N GLY A 64 3.57 10.44 10.16
CA GLY A 64 2.92 10.87 11.39
C GLY A 64 3.28 12.30 11.83
N ASP A 65 4.50 12.76 11.50
CA ASP A 65 4.93 14.13 11.77
C ASP A 65 4.26 15.17 10.84
N HIS A 66 3.70 14.74 9.70
CA HIS A 66 3.21 15.64 8.64
C HIS A 66 1.72 15.51 8.32
N ILE A 67 1.10 14.34 8.54
CA ILE A 67 -0.30 14.08 8.21
C ILE A 67 -0.87 12.91 9.02
N VAL A 68 -2.18 12.91 9.26
CA VAL A 68 -2.88 11.69 9.70
C VAL A 68 -3.09 10.76 8.50
N ALA A 69 -2.85 9.47 8.68
CA ALA A 69 -2.82 8.55 7.56
C ALA A 69 -4.16 8.36 6.85
N SER A 70 -5.28 8.47 7.57
CA SER A 70 -6.60 8.33 6.98
C SER A 70 -7.69 8.99 7.82
N ARG A 71 -8.92 9.00 7.30
CA ARG A 71 -10.11 9.44 8.05
C ARG A 71 -10.51 8.47 9.17
N TRP A 72 -9.98 7.25 9.17
CA TRP A 72 -10.34 6.18 10.11
C TRP A 72 -9.29 5.98 11.20
N GLY A 73 -8.09 6.54 11.04
CA GLY A 73 -7.01 6.41 12.01
C GLY A 73 -5.79 7.25 11.66
N GLU A 74 -5.06 7.64 12.70
CA GLU A 74 -3.86 8.47 12.57
C GLU A 74 -2.68 7.71 11.95
N ASN A 75 -2.58 6.40 12.22
CA ASN A 75 -1.46 5.56 11.78
C ASN A 75 -1.72 4.92 10.43
N ALA A 76 -0.70 4.88 9.58
CA ALA A 76 -0.73 4.18 8.31
C ALA A 76 -0.82 2.65 8.54
N LEU A 77 -1.71 1.99 7.80
CA LEU A 77 -1.90 0.54 7.87
C LEU A 77 -1.17 -0.20 6.76
N SER A 78 -0.72 0.53 5.74
CA SER A 78 -0.08 -0.03 4.55
C SER A 78 1.33 0.49 4.35
N THR A 79 2.21 -0.39 3.87
CA THR A 79 3.55 -0.06 3.39
C THR A 79 3.84 -0.84 2.12
N TYR A 80 4.60 -0.30 1.19
CA TYR A 80 5.27 -1.08 0.15
C TYR A 80 6.39 -1.93 0.78
N THR A 81 6.63 -3.11 0.22
CA THR A 81 7.83 -3.93 0.50
C THR A 81 8.34 -4.54 -0.81
N PRO A 82 9.67 -4.68 -0.99
CA PRO A 82 10.21 -5.39 -2.14
C PRO A 82 10.04 -6.91 -2.00
N ASN A 83 10.15 -7.62 -3.12
CA ASN A 83 9.99 -9.07 -3.16
C ASN A 83 11.21 -9.87 -2.66
N THR A 84 12.18 -9.18 -2.08
CA THR A 84 13.43 -9.74 -1.53
C THR A 84 13.32 -10.06 -0.05
N LEU A 85 12.30 -9.53 0.64
CA LEU A 85 12.12 -9.75 2.07
C LEU A 85 11.61 -11.16 2.38
N SER A 86 12.10 -11.70 3.49
CA SER A 86 11.69 -12.97 4.07
C SER A 86 10.37 -12.86 4.85
N ALA A 87 9.72 -14.00 5.10
CA ALA A 87 8.49 -14.03 5.89
C ALA A 87 8.66 -13.42 7.30
N SER A 88 9.81 -13.65 7.95
CA SER A 88 10.11 -13.06 9.27
C SER A 88 10.27 -11.54 9.21
N GLU A 89 10.86 -11.00 8.14
CA GLU A 89 10.98 -9.54 7.99
C GLU A 89 9.60 -8.90 7.76
N HIS A 90 8.69 -9.59 7.07
CA HIS A 90 7.30 -9.16 7.02
C HIS A 90 6.64 -9.21 8.40
N GLU A 91 6.86 -10.25 9.22
CA GLU A 91 6.35 -10.28 10.59
C GLU A 91 6.88 -9.11 11.44
N ASP A 92 8.17 -8.80 11.35
CA ASP A 92 8.76 -7.65 12.05
C ASP A 92 8.13 -6.32 11.60
N ILE A 93 7.82 -6.17 10.29
CA ILE A 93 7.10 -5.01 9.75
C ILE A 93 5.65 -4.97 10.26
N ALA A 94 4.98 -6.12 10.37
CA ALA A 94 3.62 -6.22 10.87
C ALA A 94 3.53 -5.82 12.36
N ASP A 95 4.53 -6.17 13.16
CA ASP A 95 4.65 -5.77 14.57
C ASP A 95 4.79 -4.24 14.74
N LEU A 96 5.17 -3.52 13.69
CA LEU A 96 5.13 -2.05 13.66
C LEU A 96 3.72 -1.49 13.40
N GLY A 97 2.71 -2.33 13.18
CA GLY A 97 1.32 -1.95 12.93
C GLY A 97 0.96 -1.76 11.45
N PHE A 98 1.86 -2.12 10.53
CA PHE A 98 1.54 -2.16 9.10
C PHE A 98 0.99 -3.55 8.77
N MET A 99 -0.30 -3.67 8.46
CA MET A 99 -0.90 -4.99 8.17
C MET A 99 -0.89 -5.34 6.68
N ILE A 100 -0.61 -4.36 5.83
CA ILE A 100 -0.71 -4.49 4.37
C ILE A 100 0.65 -4.12 3.78
N HIS A 101 1.38 -5.08 3.22
CA HIS A 101 2.78 -4.87 2.80
C HIS A 101 2.92 -4.59 1.30
N GLY A 102 1.79 -4.20 0.69
CA GLY A 102 1.69 -3.89 -0.72
C GLY A 102 1.37 -5.13 -1.53
N ASP A 103 1.80 -5.10 -2.78
CA ASP A 103 1.43 -6.08 -3.78
C ASP A 103 2.65 -6.71 -4.45
N SER A 104 2.49 -7.98 -4.85
CA SER A 104 3.55 -8.76 -5.51
C SER A 104 4.85 -8.87 -4.71
N THR A 105 4.74 -9.04 -3.39
CA THR A 105 5.88 -9.16 -2.45
C THR A 105 6.58 -10.51 -2.52
N GLY A 106 6.11 -11.43 -3.37
CA GLY A 106 6.76 -12.73 -3.60
C GLY A 106 6.56 -13.75 -2.47
N LEU A 107 5.84 -13.39 -1.40
CA LEU A 107 5.48 -14.34 -0.35
C LEU A 107 4.54 -15.43 -0.88
N ARG A 108 4.63 -16.61 -0.27
CA ARG A 108 3.75 -17.74 -0.58
C ARG A 108 2.32 -17.53 -0.11
N HIS A 109 2.16 -16.90 1.06
CA HIS A 109 0.86 -16.45 1.55
C HIS A 109 0.49 -15.18 0.81
N SER A 110 -0.72 -15.14 0.27
CA SER A 110 -1.15 -14.08 -0.64
C SER A 110 -2.66 -13.98 -0.66
N ALA A 111 -3.13 -12.84 -1.15
CA ALA A 111 -4.54 -12.62 -1.44
C ALA A 111 -4.71 -11.86 -2.76
N TRP A 112 -5.80 -12.18 -3.45
CA TRP A 112 -6.28 -11.55 -4.66
C TRP A 112 -5.29 -11.53 -5.83
N HIS A 113 -4.39 -12.52 -5.93
CA HIS A 113 -3.67 -12.79 -7.19
C HIS A 113 -4.57 -13.48 -8.22
N HIS A 114 -5.69 -14.05 -7.78
CA HIS A 114 -6.79 -14.57 -8.59
C HIS A 114 -8.14 -14.28 -7.89
N VAL A 115 -9.27 -14.44 -8.58
CA VAL A 115 -10.61 -14.25 -7.98
C VAL A 115 -10.87 -15.17 -6.79
N ASP A 116 -10.42 -16.42 -6.88
CA ASP A 116 -10.60 -17.42 -5.82
C ASP A 116 -9.55 -17.35 -4.68
N ASP A 117 -8.61 -16.40 -4.77
CA ASP A 117 -7.51 -16.21 -3.81
C ASP A 117 -7.92 -15.26 -2.68
N GLU A 118 -8.98 -15.58 -1.95
CA GLU A 118 -9.45 -14.74 -0.84
C GLU A 118 -8.56 -14.87 0.40
N PRO A 119 -8.31 -13.78 1.15
CA PRO A 119 -7.49 -13.82 2.36
C PRO A 119 -8.15 -14.68 3.44
N ARG A 120 -7.38 -15.62 3.99
CA ARG A 120 -7.81 -16.54 5.04
C ARG A 120 -7.13 -16.28 6.36
N ASP A 121 -5.92 -15.72 6.33
CA ASP A 121 -5.12 -15.42 7.51
C ASP A 121 -4.49 -14.03 7.39
N LEU A 122 -3.94 -13.52 8.50
CA LEU A 122 -3.37 -12.17 8.55
C LEU A 122 -2.21 -12.02 7.54
N TRP A 123 -1.39 -13.05 7.38
CA TRP A 123 -0.23 -13.04 6.48
C TRP A 123 -0.59 -12.93 5.00
N ASP A 124 -1.82 -13.27 4.60
CA ASP A 124 -2.24 -13.16 3.20
C ASP A 124 -2.28 -11.68 2.74
N TRP A 125 -2.48 -10.76 3.69
CA TRP A 125 -2.46 -9.32 3.45
C TRP A 125 -1.06 -8.73 3.23
N HIS A 126 -0.02 -9.52 3.50
CA HIS A 126 1.36 -9.13 3.23
C HIS A 126 1.75 -9.28 1.76
N ASN A 127 0.88 -9.88 0.92
CA ASN A 127 1.13 -10.04 -0.52
C ASN A 127 -0.16 -9.96 -1.32
N LEU A 128 -0.59 -8.73 -1.63
CA LEU A 128 -1.78 -8.52 -2.45
C LEU A 128 -1.48 -8.72 -3.94
N GLY A 129 -2.47 -9.16 -4.70
CA GLY A 129 -2.37 -9.26 -6.16
C GLY A 129 -2.62 -7.93 -6.87
N ARG A 130 -1.93 -7.72 -7.99
CA ARG A 130 -2.01 -6.52 -8.83
C ARG A 130 -2.87 -6.77 -10.09
N ARG A 131 -4.11 -7.21 -9.88
CA ARG A 131 -5.01 -7.61 -10.99
C ARG A 131 -5.49 -6.43 -11.84
N GLY A 132 -5.61 -5.23 -11.27
CA GLY A 132 -6.18 -4.08 -11.98
C GLY A 132 -5.26 -3.44 -13.02
N GLY A 133 -3.96 -3.66 -12.93
CA GLY A 133 -2.99 -3.02 -13.82
C GLY A 133 -2.79 -1.53 -13.52
N SER A 134 -2.35 -0.78 -14.54
CA SER A 134 -2.02 0.65 -14.40
C SER A 134 -3.17 1.57 -14.79
N LEU A 135 -3.28 2.73 -14.13
CA LEU A 135 -4.15 3.84 -14.59
C LEU A 135 -3.46 4.82 -15.56
N GLU A 136 -2.19 4.58 -15.89
CA GLU A 136 -1.39 5.49 -16.69
C GLU A 136 -1.69 5.36 -18.19
N LEU A 137 -1.79 6.50 -18.87
CA LEU A 137 -2.08 6.55 -20.31
C LEU A 137 -1.05 5.76 -21.12
N GLY A 138 -1.53 4.81 -21.90
CA GLY A 138 -0.69 3.95 -22.75
C GLY A 138 -0.10 2.73 -22.03
N MET A 139 -0.30 2.59 -20.72
CA MET A 139 -0.01 1.38 -19.95
C MET A 139 -1.27 0.65 -19.51
N ALA A 140 -2.37 1.39 -19.31
CA ALA A 140 -3.65 0.83 -18.92
C ALA A 140 -4.21 -0.10 -20.02
N ASN A 141 -4.86 -1.19 -19.58
CA ASN A 141 -5.58 -2.10 -20.45
C ASN A 141 -7.01 -2.22 -19.97
N GLN A 142 -7.89 -1.40 -20.56
CA GLN A 142 -9.29 -1.28 -20.13
C GLN A 142 -10.02 -2.63 -20.13
N SER A 143 -9.93 -3.40 -21.23
CA SER A 143 -10.64 -4.68 -21.32
C SER A 143 -10.14 -5.72 -20.32
N ALA A 144 -8.83 -5.72 -20.01
CA ALA A 144 -8.30 -6.58 -18.96
C ALA A 144 -8.88 -6.19 -17.60
N LEU A 145 -8.86 -4.90 -17.26
CA LEU A 145 -9.42 -4.39 -16.01
C LEU A 145 -10.93 -4.70 -15.88
N GLU A 146 -11.72 -4.48 -16.93
CA GLU A 146 -13.15 -4.81 -16.94
C GLU A 146 -13.39 -6.29 -16.60
N ASN A 147 -12.63 -7.21 -17.20
CA ASN A 147 -12.75 -8.64 -16.90
C ASN A 147 -12.39 -8.96 -15.43
N GLU A 148 -11.38 -8.30 -14.87
CA GLU A 148 -10.98 -8.52 -13.47
C GLU A 148 -12.03 -7.98 -12.50
N LEU A 149 -12.64 -6.82 -12.81
CA LEU A 149 -13.75 -6.25 -12.05
C LEU A 149 -15.00 -7.15 -12.12
N ASP A 150 -15.34 -7.65 -13.31
CA ASP A 150 -16.49 -8.55 -13.52
C ASP A 150 -16.32 -9.90 -12.79
N ALA A 151 -15.07 -10.37 -12.65
CA ALA A 151 -14.76 -11.56 -11.87
C ALA A 151 -14.94 -11.32 -10.36
N GLY A 152 -14.72 -10.10 -9.88
CA GLY A 152 -14.85 -9.72 -8.48
C GLY A 152 -13.60 -9.94 -7.64
N GLY A 153 -13.76 -9.80 -6.32
CA GLY A 153 -12.66 -9.69 -5.35
C GLY A 153 -12.05 -8.30 -5.30
N LEU A 154 -10.97 -8.13 -4.53
CA LEU A 154 -10.23 -6.87 -4.51
C LEU A 154 -9.36 -6.77 -5.77
N VAL A 155 -9.53 -5.68 -6.53
CA VAL A 155 -8.78 -5.43 -7.77
C VAL A 155 -7.88 -4.22 -7.56
N ASN A 156 -6.59 -4.47 -7.28
CA ASN A 156 -5.63 -3.41 -7.01
C ASN A 156 -5.10 -2.78 -8.31
N LEU A 157 -5.16 -1.45 -8.37
CA LEU A 157 -4.64 -0.61 -9.44
C LEU A 157 -3.38 0.11 -8.95
N TYR A 158 -2.45 0.41 -9.87
CA TYR A 158 -1.25 1.19 -9.55
C TYR A 158 -1.06 2.37 -10.50
N TRP A 159 -0.50 3.46 -9.99
CA TRP A 159 -0.08 4.59 -10.81
C TRP A 159 0.92 5.46 -10.07
N ILE A 160 1.70 6.22 -10.82
CA ILE A 160 2.52 7.32 -10.33
C ILE A 160 1.85 8.62 -10.75
N GLY A 161 1.51 9.51 -9.81
CA GLY A 161 0.86 10.78 -10.16
C GLY A 161 1.81 11.81 -10.80
N ARG A 162 3.09 11.77 -10.43
CA ARG A 162 4.10 12.74 -10.88
C ARG A 162 5.49 12.10 -10.87
N ILE A 163 6.28 12.38 -11.91
CA ILE A 163 7.69 12.02 -12.00
C ILE A 163 8.49 13.31 -12.19
N HIS A 164 9.31 13.67 -11.21
CA HIS A 164 9.99 14.98 -11.15
C HIS A 164 8.97 16.12 -11.31
N ASP A 165 9.05 16.91 -12.39
CA ASP A 165 8.11 18.01 -12.68
C ASP A 165 7.01 17.65 -13.68
N ALA A 166 6.99 16.40 -14.18
CA ALA A 166 6.01 15.94 -15.14
C ALA A 166 4.82 15.26 -14.44
N ILE A 167 3.61 15.76 -14.70
CA ILE A 167 2.38 15.08 -14.31
C ILE A 167 2.16 13.88 -15.24
N VAL A 168 2.03 12.70 -14.67
CA VAL A 168 1.70 11.49 -15.43
C VAL A 168 0.21 11.55 -15.77
N ARG A 169 -0.12 11.33 -17.04
CA ARG A 169 -1.51 11.42 -17.50
C ARG A 169 -2.24 10.12 -17.19
N HIS A 170 -3.42 10.23 -16.59
CA HIS A 170 -4.34 9.11 -16.46
C HIS A 170 -4.99 8.77 -17.80
N ASP A 171 -5.30 7.48 -17.98
CA ASP A 171 -6.11 7.02 -19.09
C ASP A 171 -7.58 7.41 -18.86
N LYS A 172 -8.08 8.35 -19.66
CA LYS A 172 -9.41 8.92 -19.48
C LYS A 172 -10.53 7.92 -19.72
N ASP A 173 -10.30 6.96 -20.63
CA ASP A 173 -11.31 5.98 -20.99
C ASP A 173 -11.44 4.95 -19.85
N VAL A 174 -10.33 4.61 -19.20
CA VAL A 174 -10.33 3.78 -17.98
C VAL A 174 -11.02 4.48 -16.81
N VAL A 175 -10.73 5.77 -16.58
CA VAL A 175 -11.42 6.53 -15.52
C VAL A 175 -12.91 6.62 -15.79
N ALA A 176 -13.31 6.95 -17.03
CA ALA A 176 -14.73 7.03 -17.41
C ALA A 176 -15.44 5.67 -17.28
N MET A 177 -14.75 4.57 -17.60
CA MET A 177 -15.27 3.22 -17.39
C MET A 177 -15.52 2.96 -15.91
N LEU A 178 -14.55 3.24 -15.03
CA LEU A 178 -14.68 3.07 -13.58
C LEU A 178 -15.82 3.92 -13.02
N GLU A 179 -15.92 5.19 -13.39
CA GLU A 179 -16.98 6.09 -12.94
C GLU A 179 -18.39 5.67 -13.39
N ALA A 180 -18.49 4.87 -14.47
CA ALA A 180 -19.76 4.36 -14.98
C ALA A 180 -20.23 3.06 -14.29
N ARG A 181 -19.37 2.42 -13.48
CA ARG A 181 -19.71 1.19 -12.74
C ARG A 181 -20.53 1.52 -11.51
N ASP A 182 -21.64 0.82 -11.31
CA ASP A 182 -22.50 0.90 -10.11
C ASP A 182 -22.41 -0.36 -9.21
N ASP A 183 -21.61 -1.33 -9.63
CA ASP A 183 -21.40 -2.63 -9.03
C ASP A 183 -20.04 -2.78 -8.31
N VAL A 184 -19.23 -1.71 -8.30
CA VAL A 184 -17.91 -1.68 -7.68
C VAL A 184 -17.90 -0.78 -6.44
N TRP A 185 -17.21 -1.22 -5.40
CA TRP A 185 -16.92 -0.40 -4.23
C TRP A 185 -15.49 0.14 -4.33
N PHE A 186 -15.37 1.45 -4.56
CA PHE A 186 -14.08 2.15 -4.47
C PHE A 186 -13.68 2.28 -3.00
N THR A 187 -12.56 1.67 -2.64
CA THR A 187 -12.08 1.57 -1.26
C THR A 187 -10.57 1.70 -1.19
N THR A 188 -10.05 2.05 -0.01
CA THR A 188 -8.61 2.03 0.27
C THR A 188 -8.19 0.68 0.84
N TRP A 189 -6.88 0.40 0.84
CA TRP A 189 -6.35 -0.82 1.46
C TRP A 189 -6.70 -0.93 2.95
N GLY A 190 -6.55 0.15 3.71
CA GLY A 190 -6.88 0.16 5.14
C GLY A 190 -8.37 -0.02 5.42
N GLU A 191 -9.25 0.51 4.57
CA GLU A 191 -10.70 0.29 4.69
C GLU A 191 -11.07 -1.16 4.37
N ALA A 192 -10.51 -1.74 3.29
CA ALA A 192 -10.70 -3.16 2.96
C ALA A 192 -10.21 -4.09 4.09
N TRP A 193 -9.01 -3.82 4.64
CA TRP A 193 -8.47 -4.56 5.79
C TRP A 193 -9.35 -4.43 7.03
N SER A 194 -9.81 -3.22 7.34
CA SER A 194 -10.65 -2.96 8.50
C SER A 194 -11.98 -3.71 8.39
N TYR A 195 -12.59 -3.73 7.20
CA TYR A 195 -13.81 -4.47 6.94
C TYR A 195 -13.60 -5.99 7.12
N TRP A 196 -12.55 -6.55 6.51
CA TRP A 196 -12.25 -7.98 6.61
C TRP A 196 -11.91 -8.41 8.04
N SER A 197 -11.05 -7.64 8.73
CA SER A 197 -10.61 -7.96 10.09
C SER A 197 -11.74 -7.92 11.11
N ILE A 198 -12.67 -6.96 11.00
CA ILE A 198 -13.87 -6.90 11.84
C ILE A 198 -14.76 -8.11 11.60
N ASN A 199 -15.04 -8.46 10.33
CA ASN A 199 -15.87 -9.61 10.00
C ASN A 199 -15.28 -10.90 10.59
N ARG A 200 -13.98 -11.11 10.42
CA ARG A 200 -13.26 -12.24 11.01
C ARG A 200 -13.31 -12.26 12.54
N CYS A 201 -13.15 -11.12 13.20
CA CYS A 201 -13.24 -11.03 14.68
C CYS A 201 -14.61 -11.45 15.23
N HIS A 202 -15.67 -11.37 14.42
CA HIS A 202 -17.03 -11.75 14.80
C HIS A 202 -17.47 -13.11 14.28
N GLU A 203 -16.56 -13.89 13.66
CA GLU A 203 -16.87 -15.26 13.24
C GLU A 203 -16.75 -16.26 14.41
N PHE A 204 -17.90 -16.81 14.80
CA PHE A 204 -17.99 -17.91 15.75
C PHE A 204 -18.57 -19.13 15.05
N SER A 205 -17.87 -20.27 15.17
CA SER A 205 -18.54 -21.55 14.97
C SER A 205 -19.50 -21.79 16.13
N HIS A 206 -20.67 -22.34 15.85
CA HIS A 206 -21.60 -22.77 16.88
C HIS A 206 -21.95 -24.24 16.68
N GLY A 207 -22.14 -24.95 17.79
CA GLY A 207 -22.51 -26.36 17.80
C GLY A 207 -23.53 -26.62 18.89
N LEU A 208 -24.56 -27.42 18.59
CA LEU A 208 -25.53 -27.88 19.57
C LEU A 208 -25.18 -29.32 19.98
N ASN A 209 -24.88 -29.54 21.26
CA ASN A 209 -24.70 -30.88 21.82
C ASN A 209 -25.76 -31.13 22.90
N GLY A 210 -26.79 -31.91 22.56
CA GLY A 210 -27.96 -32.10 23.41
C GLY A 210 -28.72 -30.79 23.61
N THR A 211 -28.69 -30.25 24.83
CA THR A 211 -29.29 -28.95 25.20
C THR A 211 -28.28 -27.81 25.34
N THR A 212 -26.99 -28.07 25.09
CA THR A 212 -25.94 -27.06 25.24
C THR A 212 -25.58 -26.48 23.87
N LEU A 213 -25.73 -25.17 23.73
CA LEU A 213 -25.25 -24.40 22.58
C LEU A 213 -23.84 -23.88 22.90
N SER A 214 -22.85 -24.35 22.15
CA SER A 214 -21.45 -23.98 22.29
C SER A 214 -21.07 -23.01 21.18
N PHE A 215 -20.36 -21.94 21.53
CA PHE A 215 -19.74 -21.04 20.57
C PHE A 215 -18.22 -21.17 20.69
N THR A 216 -17.55 -21.37 19.56
CA THR A 216 -16.08 -21.40 19.50
C THR A 216 -15.64 -20.35 18.51
N SER A 217 -14.80 -19.42 18.95
CA SER A 217 -14.12 -18.48 18.03
C SER A 217 -13.42 -19.28 16.93
N LEU A 218 -13.52 -18.83 15.68
CA LEU A 218 -12.76 -19.41 14.59
C LEU A 218 -11.26 -19.05 14.65
N GLN A 219 -10.86 -18.14 15.55
CA GLN A 219 -9.44 -17.91 15.84
C GLN A 219 -8.83 -19.18 16.47
N LYS A 220 -7.96 -19.87 15.71
CA LYS A 220 -7.00 -20.79 16.32
C LYS A 220 -6.02 -19.95 17.13
N SER A 221 -6.00 -20.15 18.44
CA SER A 221 -4.84 -19.77 19.25
C SER A 221 -3.67 -20.64 18.79
N GLU A 222 -2.69 -20.04 18.11
CA GLU A 222 -1.34 -20.58 18.07
C GLU A 222 -0.57 -20.15 19.32
#